data_AF-A0AAU4G039-F1
#
_entry.id   AF-A0AAU4G039-F1
#
_cell.length_a   1.000
_cell.length_b   1.000
_cell.length_c   1.000
_cell.angle_alpha   90.00
_cell.angle_beta   90.00
_cell.angle_gamma   90.00
#
_symmetry.space_group_name_H-M   'P 1'
#
loop_
_entity.id
_entity.type
_entity.pdbx_description
1 polymer ?
#
loop_
_entity_poly.entity_id
_entity_poly.type
_entity_poly.pdbx_seq_one_letter_code
_entity_poly.pdbx_strand_id
1 'polypeptide(L)'
;MAHVTASRSDRLNTYTGRALLWWATTLERTVAGKASREAHKRRRDQLIRAANARGATLDDIVTKTKLRPNTVRAILRKEPTVE
;
A
#
# COMPACT_ATOMS: atom_id res chain seq x y z
N MET A 1 14.87 -38.78 -37.07
CA MET A 1 15.53 -38.54 -35.76
C MET A 1 15.98 -37.09 -35.71
N ALA A 2 15.20 -36.20 -35.09
CA ALA A 2 15.55 -34.79 -34.93
C ALA A 2 16.31 -34.63 -33.61
N HIS A 3 17.63 -34.43 -33.70
CA HIS A 3 18.43 -34.01 -32.56
C HIS A 3 18.00 -32.58 -32.19
N VAL A 4 17.17 -32.47 -31.15
CA VAL A 4 16.86 -31.19 -30.50
C VAL A 4 18.12 -30.77 -29.74
N THR A 5 19.00 -30.06 -30.41
CA THR A 5 19.98 -29.19 -29.77
C THR A 5 19.22 -28.03 -29.13
N ALA A 6 18.64 -28.28 -27.96
CA ALA A 6 18.08 -27.25 -27.10
C ALA A 6 19.22 -26.30 -26.73
N SER A 7 19.37 -25.26 -27.55
CA SER A 7 20.39 -24.24 -27.43
C SER A 7 20.31 -23.65 -26.03
N ARG A 8 21.48 -23.39 -25.43
CA ARG A 8 21.64 -22.75 -24.12
C ARG A 8 20.78 -21.46 -23.98
N SER A 9 20.43 -20.84 -25.10
CA SER A 9 19.53 -19.69 -25.23
C SER A 9 18.07 -19.96 -24.84
N ASP A 10 17.50 -21.15 -25.09
CA ASP A 10 16.11 -21.47 -24.71
C ASP A 10 15.95 -21.59 -23.19
N ARG A 11 16.96 -22.11 -22.51
CA ARG A 11 16.97 -22.20 -21.05
C ARG A 11 17.09 -20.81 -20.43
N LEU A 12 18.01 -19.97 -20.94
CA LEU A 12 18.14 -18.57 -20.49
C LEU A 12 16.84 -17.78 -20.70
N ASN A 13 16.16 -17.95 -21.84
CA ASN A 13 14.89 -17.30 -22.13
C ASN A 13 13.77 -17.75 -21.16
N THR A 14 13.78 -19.04 -20.77
CA THR A 14 12.84 -19.58 -19.77
C THR A 14 13.09 -19.02 -18.36
N TYR A 15 14.35 -18.87 -17.95
CA TYR A 15 14.69 -18.26 -16.65
C TYR A 15 14.42 -16.76 -16.64
N THR A 16 14.74 -16.04 -17.71
CA THR A 16 14.46 -14.61 -17.85
C THR A 16 12.95 -14.35 -17.87
N GLY A 17 12.17 -15.16 -18.60
CA GLY A 17 10.70 -15.07 -18.60
C GLY A 17 10.09 -15.34 -17.22
N ARG A 18 10.61 -16.33 -16.49
CA ARG A 18 10.19 -16.61 -15.10
C ARG A 18 10.56 -15.49 -14.14
N ALA A 19 11.75 -14.91 -14.27
CA ALA A 19 12.17 -13.78 -13.46
C ALA A 19 11.28 -12.57 -13.70
N LEU A 20 11.00 -12.21 -14.96
CA LEU A 20 10.11 -11.10 -15.30
C LEU A 20 8.70 -11.29 -14.75
N LEU A 21 8.15 -12.51 -14.82
CA LEU A 21 6.84 -12.82 -14.24
C LEU A 21 6.85 -12.69 -12.70
N TRP A 22 7.92 -13.12 -12.05
CA TRP A 22 8.07 -12.97 -10.60
C TRP A 22 8.18 -11.50 -10.18
N TRP A 23 8.93 -10.69 -10.94
CA TRP A 23 9.03 -9.25 -10.72
C TRP A 23 7.68 -8.56 -10.95
N ALA A 24 6.97 -8.88 -12.02
CA ALA A 24 5.65 -8.33 -12.32
C ALA A 24 4.63 -8.64 -11.23
N THR A 25 4.55 -9.89 -10.78
CA THR A 25 3.64 -10.31 -9.70
C THR A 25 4.02 -9.71 -8.35
N THR A 26 5.31 -9.54 -8.07
CA THR A 26 5.78 -8.86 -6.85
C THR A 26 5.43 -7.38 -6.88
N LEU A 27 5.68 -6.69 -8.00
CA LEU A 27 5.27 -5.30 -8.22
C LEU A 27 3.77 -5.13 -8.09
N GLU A 28 2.98 -6.00 -8.71
CA GLU A 28 1.52 -5.98 -8.62
C GLU A 28 1.04 -6.15 -7.17
N ARG A 29 1.60 -7.09 -6.42
CA ARG A 29 1.27 -7.28 -4.98
C ARG A 29 1.70 -6.11 -4.12
N THR A 30 2.88 -5.53 -4.38
CA THR A 30 3.36 -4.34 -3.66
C THR A 30 2.50 -3.12 -3.97
N VAL A 31 2.11 -2.92 -5.22
CA VAL A 31 1.24 -1.81 -5.66
C VAL A 31 -0.18 -2.01 -5.12
N ALA A 32 -0.73 -3.22 -5.19
CA ALA A 32 -2.04 -3.55 -4.61
C ALA A 32 -2.04 -3.38 -3.09
N GLY A 33 -0.97 -3.79 -2.41
CA GLY A 33 -0.77 -3.56 -0.97
C GLY A 33 -0.68 -2.07 -0.64
N LYS A 34 0.04 -1.29 -1.45
CA LYS A 34 0.13 0.17 -1.30
C LYS A 34 -1.23 0.82 -1.53
N ALA A 35 -1.94 0.48 -2.60
CA ALA A 35 -3.26 1.01 -2.91
C ALA A 35 -4.30 0.66 -1.83
N SER A 36 -4.28 -0.58 -1.33
CA SER A 36 -5.13 -1.02 -0.21
C SER A 36 -4.81 -0.26 1.08
N ARG A 37 -3.52 -0.08 1.39
CA ARG A 37 -3.08 0.74 2.54
C ARG A 37 -3.53 2.20 2.38
N GLU A 38 -3.36 2.81 1.22
CA GLU A 38 -3.83 4.16 0.93
C GLU A 38 -5.35 4.29 1.04
N ALA A 39 -6.11 3.32 0.54
CA ALA A 39 -7.56 3.29 0.68
C ALA A 39 -7.99 3.20 2.15
N HIS A 40 -7.32 2.36 2.94
CA HIS A 40 -7.56 2.25 4.38
C HIS A 40 -7.25 3.56 5.12
N LYS A 41 -6.11 4.20 4.83
CA LYS A 41 -5.74 5.51 5.39
C LYS A 41 -6.81 6.55 5.07
N ARG A 42 -7.19 6.68 3.79
CA ARG A 42 -8.22 7.64 3.35
C ARG A 42 -9.55 7.44 4.08
N ARG A 43 -9.98 6.18 4.24
CA ARG A 43 -11.22 5.85 4.96
C ARG A 43 -11.13 6.23 6.43
N ARG A 44 -10.03 5.89 7.10
CA ARG A 44 -9.80 6.25 8.51
C ARG A 44 -9.79 7.77 8.70
N ASP A 45 -9.10 8.50 7.83
CA ASP A 45 -8.99 9.96 7.91
C ASP A 45 -10.35 10.64 7.69
N GLN A 46 -11.18 10.10 6.79
CA GLN A 46 -12.57 10.52 6.64
C GLN A 46 -13.39 10.29 7.92
N LEU A 47 -13.25 9.13 8.56
CA LEU A 47 -13.95 8.81 9.81
C LEU A 47 -13.51 9.72 10.95
N ILE A 48 -12.22 10.03 11.06
CA ILE A 48 -11.68 10.97 12.05
C ILE A 48 -12.28 12.36 11.84
N ARG A 49 -12.31 12.85 10.60
CA ARG A 49 -12.94 14.14 10.28
C ARG A 49 -14.44 14.14 10.58
N ALA A 50 -15.15 13.07 10.27
CA ALA A 50 -16.56 12.94 10.57
C ALA A 50 -16.83 12.91 12.09
N ALA A 51 -15.99 12.24 12.87
CA ALA A 51 -16.09 12.23 14.33
C ALA A 51 -15.87 13.64 14.92
N ASN A 52 -14.85 14.36 14.46
CA ASN A 52 -14.60 15.74 14.86
C ASN A 52 -15.76 16.68 14.48
N ALA A 53 -16.34 16.51 13.29
CA ALA A 53 -17.51 17.28 12.86
C ALA A 53 -18.76 17.02 13.71
N ARG A 54 -18.83 15.86 14.39
CA ARG A 54 -19.88 15.49 15.35
C ARG A 54 -19.56 15.90 16.79
N GLY A 55 -18.47 16.63 17.01
CA GLY A 55 -18.09 17.17 18.33
C GLY A 55 -17.13 16.29 19.14
N ALA A 56 -16.56 15.22 18.59
CA ALA A 56 -15.51 14.47 19.28
C ALA A 56 -14.26 15.35 19.45
N THR A 57 -13.68 15.37 20.66
CA THR A 57 -12.49 16.18 20.93
C THR A 57 -11.23 15.54 20.34
N LEU A 58 -10.16 16.33 20.21
CA LEU A 58 -8.87 15.83 19.77
C LEU A 58 -8.37 14.68 20.67
N ASP A 59 -8.53 14.81 21.98
CA ASP A 59 -8.07 13.83 22.97
C ASP A 59 -8.89 12.54 22.90
N ASP A 60 -10.21 12.62 22.67
CA ASP A 60 -11.05 11.44 22.46
C ASP A 60 -10.60 10.66 21.22
N ILE A 61 -10.34 11.37 20.13
CA ILE A 61 -9.91 10.78 18.86
C ILE A 61 -8.54 10.14 19.03
N VAL A 62 -7.57 10.82 19.66
CA VAL A 62 -6.23 10.28 19.95
C VAL A 62 -6.33 9.03 20.82
N THR A 63 -7.14 9.07 21.88
CA THR A 63 -7.29 7.96 22.82
C THR A 63 -7.89 6.72 22.16
N LYS A 64 -8.88 6.89 21.29
CA LYS A 64 -9.57 5.80 20.58
C LYS A 64 -8.78 5.27 19.39
N THR A 65 -8.14 6.13 18.63
CA THR A 65 -7.39 5.73 17.42
C THR A 65 -5.95 5.31 17.70
N LYS A 66 -5.42 5.64 18.89
CA LYS A 66 -4.01 5.45 19.28
C LYS A 66 -3.01 6.12 18.32
N LEU A 67 -3.48 7.09 17.54
CA LEU A 67 -2.64 7.90 16.68
C LEU A 67 -1.96 9.00 17.48
N ARG A 68 -0.79 9.45 17.01
CA ARG A 68 -0.10 10.59 17.62
C ARG A 68 -0.96 11.85 17.50
N PRO A 69 -0.99 12.73 18.52
CA PRO A 69 -1.76 13.98 18.46
C PRO A 69 -1.46 14.84 17.23
N ASN A 70 -0.19 14.90 16.82
CA ASN A 70 0.22 15.65 15.63
C ASN A 70 -0.33 15.05 14.33
N THR A 71 -0.40 13.72 14.23
CA THR A 71 -1.01 13.04 13.08
C THR A 71 -2.51 13.34 13.00
N VAL A 72 -3.22 13.29 14.13
CA VAL A 72 -4.65 13.62 14.17
C VAL A 72 -4.87 15.09 13.77
N ARG A 73 -4.05 16.03 14.27
CA ARG A 73 -4.11 17.44 13.86
C ARG A 73 -3.90 17.60 12.35
N ALA A 74 -2.91 16.92 11.77
CA ALA A 74 -2.68 16.96 10.32
C ALA A 74 -3.89 16.43 9.53
N ILE A 75 -4.49 15.32 9.97
CA ILE A 75 -5.71 14.75 9.36
C ILE A 75 -6.88 15.74 9.37
N LEU A 76 -7.08 16.41 10.51
CA LEU A 76 -8.14 17.42 10.68
C LEU A 76 -7.90 18.65 9.80
N ARG A 77 -6.63 19.05 9.62
CA ARG A 77 -6.22 20.14 8.72
C ARG A 77 -6.12 19.74 7.25
N LYS A 78 -6.33 18.47 6.92
CA LYS A 78 -6.12 17.88 5.57
C LYS A 78 -4.68 18.05 5.07
N GLU A 79 -3.73 18.08 5.99
CA GLU A 79 -2.29 18.13 5.70
C GLU A 79 -1.72 16.72 5.48
N PRO A 80 -0.55 16.60 4.81
CA PRO A 80 0.15 15.33 4.69
C PRO A 80 0.47 14.75 6.07
N THR A 81 0.00 13.54 6.34
CA THR A 81 0.37 12.82 7.56
C THR A 81 1.75 12.20 7.43
N VAL A 82 2.66 12.56 8.32
CA VAL A 82 3.93 11.85 8.51
C VAL A 82 3.62 10.64 9.40
N GLU A 83 3.25 9.53 8.78
CA GLU A 83 3.13 8.23 9.46
C GLU A 83 4.46 7.48 9.46
#